data_AF-A0A316URU8-F1
#
_entry.id   AF-A0A316URU8-F1
#
_cell.length_a   1.000
_cell.length_b   1.000
_cell.length_c   1.000
_cell.angle_alpha   90.00
_cell.angle_beta   90.00
_cell.angle_gamma   90.00
#
_symmetry.space_group_name_H-M   'P 1'
#
loop_
_entity.id
_entity.type
_entity.pdbx_description
1 polymer ?
#
loop_
_entity_poly.entity_id
_entity_poly.type
_entity_poly.pdbx_seq_one_letter_code
_entity_poly.pdbx_strand_id
1 'polypeptide(L)'
;MSQGSDPSTSAMRLYAIVYPLSHPTFRIPVLESVAKQHDIPITFFPLPPDSSRAFSIVALPSDAAASTLLHRCTAIRNIIHLWSVGTTREGTISALQHSSSQRSYSHLQPPSLSWKADVASLGLRLTADEKRSIIDSCRFLDFEGPINLSKPDFEWCWYEERWGIEGAHMTDRVHASQAQALRLVVVGRKITAEPPLASGSKSQPPTLARDWIDRLDLKKRSYIGNTSMESEMSLAMAQMAMSAPGKIIYDPFVGTGSLVVAAAALGAYVMGSDIDGRMIRGKGKEVKEDPGCWKETGVLRAARQYGLEGRFLDCLTCDITQHPWRLLHPSAASSSGAGPSRPAFLDAIIADPPYGVRAGAKRLGHRDVARQRDTPYWLEEKGGYSHEQEDYVPPTRPYALNDLLDDLLSFASRMLKEGGRLVFWMPGRRRAKAKASTAPVPTGPEWDLIAVSVQDFGKWARRLVTLQLKPRGAAEAVDDGQAKAATAGDGDASSAQRRSEGQSQFDATTGRYKGNVDQKDFRNQYFGPRG
;
A
#
# COMPACT_ATOMS: atom_id res chain seq x y z
N MET A 1 42.21 -12.93 -27.15
CA MET A 1 42.03 -11.86 -26.14
C MET A 1 40.63 -11.28 -26.30
N SER A 2 39.63 -11.93 -25.70
CA SER A 2 38.26 -11.43 -25.65
C SER A 2 38.14 -10.49 -24.45
N GLN A 3 37.89 -9.21 -24.69
CA GLN A 3 37.52 -8.30 -23.62
C GLN A 3 36.13 -8.68 -23.12
N GLY A 4 36.07 -9.19 -21.89
CA GLY A 4 34.83 -9.29 -21.14
C GLY A 4 34.38 -7.89 -20.75
N SER A 5 33.25 -7.45 -21.29
CA SER A 5 32.54 -6.27 -20.81
C SER A 5 31.97 -6.58 -19.43
N ASP A 6 32.43 -5.84 -18.43
CA ASP A 6 31.89 -5.78 -17.08
C ASP A 6 30.38 -5.43 -17.13
N PRO A 7 29.47 -6.21 -16.52
CA PRO A 7 28.02 -5.92 -16.54
C PRO A 7 27.60 -4.72 -15.68
N SER A 8 28.52 -4.05 -14.98
CA SER A 8 28.19 -3.11 -13.90
C SER A 8 27.90 -1.65 -14.29
N THR A 9 27.97 -1.27 -15.57
CA THR A 9 27.61 0.10 -16.03
C THR A 9 26.64 0.09 -17.22
N SER A 10 25.40 -0.36 -16.99
CA SER A 10 24.30 0.02 -17.88
C SER A 10 24.01 1.52 -17.70
N ALA A 11 24.15 2.31 -18.76
CA ALA A 11 23.78 3.73 -18.72
C ALA A 11 22.29 3.88 -18.38
N MET A 12 21.98 4.57 -17.29
CA MET A 12 20.59 4.85 -16.90
C MET A 12 19.89 5.66 -17.99
N ARG A 13 18.62 5.35 -18.26
CA ARG A 13 17.76 6.05 -19.22
C ARG A 13 16.68 6.84 -18.49
N LEU A 14 16.24 7.94 -19.08
CA LEU A 14 15.19 8.77 -18.50
C LEU A 14 13.80 8.29 -18.92
N TYR A 15 12.91 8.23 -17.94
CA TYR A 15 11.50 7.86 -18.11
C TYR A 15 10.61 8.87 -17.39
N ALA A 16 9.41 9.09 -17.91
CA ALA A 16 8.34 9.75 -17.18
C ALA A 16 7.36 8.71 -16.64
N ILE A 17 7.20 8.67 -15.32
CA ILE A 17 6.13 7.93 -14.66
C ILE A 17 4.89 8.80 -14.63
N VAL A 18 3.78 8.27 -15.13
CA VAL A 18 2.47 8.91 -15.11
C VAL A 18 1.64 8.25 -14.01
N TYR A 19 1.22 9.01 -13.01
CA TYR A 19 0.45 8.52 -11.87
C TYR A 19 -1.06 8.68 -12.08
N PRO A 20 -1.90 7.89 -11.38
CA PRO A 20 -3.33 8.18 -11.26
C PRO A 20 -3.54 9.45 -10.43
N LEU A 21 -4.62 10.17 -10.71
CA LEU A 21 -4.98 11.38 -9.95
C LEU A 21 -5.49 11.07 -8.53
N SER A 22 -5.91 9.84 -8.27
CA SER A 22 -6.28 9.35 -6.94
C SER A 22 -5.04 9.25 -6.02
N HIS A 23 -5.29 9.35 -4.71
CA HIS A 23 -4.34 8.97 -3.65
C HIS A 23 -2.89 9.49 -3.83
N PRO A 24 -2.67 10.81 -3.97
CA PRO A 24 -1.36 11.39 -4.25
C PRO A 24 -0.27 10.94 -3.26
N THR A 25 -0.60 10.92 -1.97
CA THR A 25 0.32 10.56 -0.87
C THR A 25 0.80 9.10 -0.90
N PHE A 26 0.21 8.24 -1.74
CA PHE A 26 0.59 6.84 -1.91
C PHE A 26 1.50 6.61 -3.11
N ARG A 27 1.57 7.55 -4.07
CA ARG A 27 2.26 7.36 -5.35
C ARG A 27 3.72 6.96 -5.19
N ILE A 28 4.47 7.81 -4.50
CA ILE A 28 5.93 7.66 -4.33
C ILE A 28 6.25 6.49 -3.39
N PRO A 29 5.64 6.38 -2.20
CA PRO A 29 5.96 5.27 -1.30
C PRO A 29 5.68 3.89 -1.90
N VAL A 30 4.57 3.73 -2.64
CA VAL A 30 4.23 2.47 -3.31
C VAL A 30 5.24 2.18 -4.42
N LEU A 31 5.57 3.18 -5.24
CA LEU A 31 6.57 3.06 -6.29
C LEU A 31 7.93 2.62 -5.74
N GLU A 32 8.44 3.30 -4.72
CA GLU A 32 9.73 3.00 -4.10
C GLU A 32 9.75 1.62 -3.44
N SER A 33 8.64 1.21 -2.81
CA SER A 33 8.51 -0.12 -2.21
C SER A 33 8.54 -1.23 -3.25
N VAL A 34 7.86 -1.04 -4.39
CA VAL A 34 7.89 -2.00 -5.50
C VAL A 34 9.26 -2.01 -6.18
N ALA A 35 9.88 -0.85 -6.38
CA ALA A 35 11.22 -0.76 -6.94
C ALA A 35 12.24 -1.50 -6.05
N LYS A 36 12.20 -1.26 -4.72
CA LYS A 36 13.03 -1.96 -3.74
C LYS A 36 12.79 -3.47 -3.73
N GLN A 37 11.53 -3.91 -3.79
CA GLN A 37 11.19 -5.34 -3.82
C GLN A 37 11.79 -6.08 -5.02
N HIS A 38 11.99 -5.38 -6.14
CA HIS A 38 12.49 -5.94 -7.40
C HIS A 38 13.95 -5.54 -7.69
N ASP A 39 14.66 -4.96 -6.72
CA ASP A 39 16.03 -4.48 -6.85
C ASP A 39 16.23 -3.54 -8.05
N ILE A 40 15.21 -2.72 -8.35
CA ILE A 40 15.24 -1.75 -9.43
C ILE A 40 15.76 -0.42 -8.88
N PRO A 41 16.98 0.01 -9.24
CA PRO A 41 17.46 1.35 -8.89
C PRO A 41 16.59 2.38 -9.60
N ILE A 42 15.98 3.26 -8.82
CA ILE A 42 15.18 4.38 -9.30
C ILE A 42 15.75 5.68 -8.73
N THR A 43 15.99 6.65 -9.60
CA THR A 43 16.49 7.98 -9.19
C THR A 43 15.57 9.05 -9.75
N PHE A 44 14.99 9.88 -8.89
CA PHE A 44 14.15 11.00 -9.30
C PHE A 44 15.02 12.14 -9.84
N PHE A 45 14.61 12.73 -10.96
CA PHE A 45 15.34 13.79 -11.66
C PHE A 45 14.37 14.84 -12.23
N PRO A 46 14.77 16.10 -12.41
CA PRO A 46 15.91 16.78 -11.78
C PRO A 46 15.62 17.19 -10.32
N LEU A 47 14.37 17.04 -9.89
CA LEU A 47 13.92 17.43 -8.56
C LEU A 47 13.54 16.20 -7.73
N PRO A 48 13.54 16.33 -6.39
CA PRO A 48 12.98 15.33 -5.50
C PRO A 48 11.54 14.96 -5.89
N PRO A 49 11.08 13.74 -5.56
CA PRO A 49 9.73 13.32 -5.86
C PRO A 49 8.68 14.22 -5.18
N ASP A 50 7.68 14.64 -5.94
CA ASP A 50 6.54 15.43 -5.46
C ASP A 50 5.25 14.62 -5.65
N SER A 51 4.72 14.12 -4.54
CA SER A 51 3.50 13.30 -4.51
C SER A 51 2.26 14.04 -5.02
N SER A 52 2.26 15.38 -5.03
CA SER A 52 1.14 16.18 -5.56
C SER A 52 1.07 16.14 -7.09
N ARG A 53 2.21 15.93 -7.75
CA ARG A 53 2.32 15.94 -9.21
C ARG A 53 1.83 14.64 -9.82
N ALA A 54 1.30 14.75 -11.04
CA ALA A 54 0.85 13.59 -11.79
C ALA A 54 1.99 12.93 -12.59
N PHE A 55 3.16 13.57 -12.63
CA PHE A 55 4.36 13.08 -13.30
C PHE A 55 5.58 13.11 -12.39
N SER A 56 6.42 12.09 -12.52
CA SER A 56 7.82 12.13 -12.07
C SER A 56 8.73 11.76 -13.24
N ILE A 57 9.82 12.49 -13.42
CA ILE A 57 10.90 12.04 -14.30
C ILE A 57 11.88 11.24 -13.45
N VAL A 58 12.25 10.07 -13.94
CA VAL A 58 13.09 9.11 -13.23
C VAL A 58 14.15 8.53 -14.16
N ALA A 59 15.30 8.20 -13.60
CA ALA A 59 16.30 7.38 -14.24
C ALA A 59 16.06 5.90 -13.87
N LEU A 60 15.98 5.03 -14.86
CA LEU A 60 15.86 3.57 -14.71
C LEU A 60 16.91 2.85 -15.57
N PRO A 61 17.30 1.62 -15.22
CA PRO A 61 18.40 0.93 -15.91
C PRO A 61 18.01 0.42 -17.31
N SER A 62 16.72 0.16 -17.57
CA SER A 62 16.25 -0.41 -18.84
C SER A 62 14.73 -0.35 -19.02
N ASP A 63 14.26 -0.62 -20.24
CA ASP A 63 12.84 -0.79 -20.55
C ASP A 63 12.24 -2.02 -19.84
N ALA A 64 13.05 -3.06 -19.59
CA ALA A 64 12.62 -4.24 -18.83
C ALA A 64 12.33 -3.89 -17.36
N ALA A 65 13.13 -3.01 -16.75
CA ALA A 65 12.85 -2.51 -15.42
C ALA A 65 11.57 -1.66 -15.38
N ALA A 66 11.39 -0.76 -16.35
CA ALA A 66 10.16 0.02 -16.50
C ALA A 66 8.93 -0.89 -16.68
N SER A 67 9.04 -1.91 -17.55
CA SER A 67 7.97 -2.90 -17.75
C SER A 67 7.66 -3.66 -16.46
N THR A 68 8.67 -4.09 -15.71
CA THR A 68 8.48 -4.74 -14.39
C THR A 68 7.71 -3.84 -13.43
N LEU A 69 8.01 -2.53 -13.38
CA LEU A 69 7.26 -1.58 -12.56
C LEU A 69 5.79 -1.47 -13.00
N LEU A 70 5.48 -1.46 -14.30
CA LEU A 70 4.10 -1.48 -14.81
C LEU A 70 3.34 -2.76 -14.41
N HIS A 71 4.02 -3.91 -14.46
CA HIS A 71 3.48 -5.20 -14.04
C HIS A 71 3.21 -5.30 -12.54
N ARG A 72 3.94 -4.52 -11.73
CA ARG A 72 4.00 -4.73 -10.28
C ARG A 72 3.53 -3.58 -9.41
N CYS A 73 3.37 -2.37 -9.94
CA CYS A 73 3.03 -1.16 -9.17
C CYS A 73 1.65 -0.59 -9.54
N THR A 74 0.71 -0.56 -8.59
CA THR A 74 -0.64 -0.03 -8.84
C THR A 74 -0.68 1.49 -8.91
N ALA A 75 0.34 2.15 -8.35
CA ALA A 75 0.49 3.60 -8.41
C ALA A 75 0.90 4.11 -9.80
N ILE A 76 1.24 3.25 -10.77
CA ILE A 76 1.69 3.68 -12.09
C ILE A 76 0.58 3.48 -13.12
N ARG A 77 0.16 4.54 -13.80
CA ARG A 77 -0.76 4.47 -14.93
C ARG A 77 -0.04 4.11 -16.23
N ASN A 78 1.04 4.82 -16.53
CA ASN A 78 1.87 4.61 -17.72
C ASN A 78 3.32 4.94 -17.38
N ILE A 79 4.27 4.40 -18.16
CA ILE A 79 5.66 4.83 -18.17
C ILE A 79 6.04 5.19 -19.61
N ILE A 80 6.72 6.32 -19.78
CA ILE A 80 7.13 6.84 -21.08
C ILE A 80 8.66 6.91 -21.09
N HIS A 81 9.33 6.20 -22.00
CA HIS A 81 10.74 6.40 -22.29
C HIS A 81 10.92 7.79 -22.93
N LEU A 82 11.65 8.66 -22.25
CA LEU A 82 11.64 10.09 -22.51
C LEU A 82 12.49 10.45 -23.73
N TRP A 83 11.91 11.19 -24.68
CA TRP A 83 12.63 11.81 -25.79
C TRP A 83 12.89 13.30 -25.52
N SER A 84 11.89 13.98 -24.95
CA SER A 84 11.99 15.39 -24.59
C SER A 84 11.02 15.72 -23.46
N VAL A 85 11.39 16.72 -22.65
CA VAL A 85 10.57 17.29 -21.59
C VAL A 85 10.74 18.80 -21.59
N GLY A 86 9.66 19.54 -21.39
CA GLY A 86 9.70 21.00 -21.36
C GLY A 86 8.52 21.62 -20.63
N THR A 87 8.52 22.95 -20.52
CA THR A 87 7.44 23.73 -19.88
C THR A 87 6.55 24.44 -20.90
N THR A 88 6.97 24.52 -22.16
CA THR A 88 6.21 25.08 -23.28
C THR A 88 6.15 24.08 -24.44
N ARG A 89 5.13 24.17 -25.29
CA ARG A 89 5.00 23.28 -26.45
C ARG A 89 6.12 23.51 -27.45
N GLU A 90 6.37 24.78 -27.76
CA GLU A 90 7.35 25.25 -28.73
C GLU A 90 8.77 24.86 -28.30
N GLY A 91 9.12 25.11 -27.03
CA GLY A 91 10.43 24.73 -26.50
C GLY A 91 10.64 23.21 -26.51
N THR A 92 9.59 22.43 -26.22
CA THR A 92 9.65 20.96 -26.26
C THR A 92 9.84 20.44 -27.69
N ILE A 93 9.18 21.05 -28.68
CA ILE A 93 9.35 20.75 -30.12
C ILE A 93 10.78 21.07 -30.57
N SER A 94 11.29 22.26 -30.26
CA SER A 94 12.66 22.63 -30.59
C SER A 94 13.68 21.66 -29.97
N ALA A 95 13.44 21.21 -28.73
CA ALA A 95 14.29 20.22 -28.07
C ALA A 95 14.18 18.82 -28.69
N LEU A 96 13.02 18.42 -29.21
CA LEU A 96 12.84 17.15 -29.93
C LEU A 96 13.65 17.11 -31.23
N GLN A 97 13.75 18.24 -31.93
CA GLN A 97 14.52 18.35 -33.18
C GLN A 97 16.03 18.31 -32.95
N HIS A 98 16.51 18.47 -31.72
CA HIS A 98 17.93 18.43 -31.40
C HIS A 98 18.51 17.01 -31.53
N SER A 99 19.77 16.91 -31.96
CA SER A 99 20.46 15.64 -32.25
C SER A 99 20.53 14.68 -31.06
N SER A 100 20.54 15.21 -29.82
CA SER A 100 20.49 14.42 -28.59
C SER A 100 19.18 13.64 -28.45
N SER A 101 18.05 14.24 -28.82
CA SER A 101 16.72 13.65 -28.72
C SER A 101 16.43 12.70 -29.88
N GLN A 102 16.90 13.05 -31.09
CA GLN A 102 16.77 12.21 -32.29
C GLN A 102 17.31 10.79 -32.10
N ARG A 103 18.42 10.63 -31.38
CA ARG A 103 19.00 9.32 -31.06
C ARG A 103 18.03 8.41 -30.30
N SER A 104 17.09 8.99 -29.54
CA SER A 104 16.13 8.24 -28.73
C SER A 104 14.95 7.68 -29.54
N TYR A 105 14.72 8.15 -30.77
CA TYR A 105 13.56 7.74 -31.57
C TYR A 105 13.87 7.37 -33.03
N SER A 106 15.04 7.67 -33.57
CA SER A 106 15.38 7.38 -34.98
C SER A 106 15.27 5.90 -35.36
N HIS A 107 15.54 5.00 -34.42
CA HIS A 107 15.37 3.55 -34.61
C HIS A 107 13.90 3.11 -34.82
N LEU A 108 12.93 4.00 -34.62
CA LEU A 108 11.50 3.76 -34.79
C LEU A 108 10.94 4.29 -36.12
N GLN A 109 11.77 4.95 -36.93
CA GLN A 109 11.40 5.51 -38.23
C GLN A 109 11.23 4.50 -39.38
N PRO A 110 11.84 3.29 -39.39
CA PRO A 110 11.71 2.38 -40.52
C PRO A 110 10.25 2.09 -40.93
N PRO A 111 9.95 2.00 -42.25
CA PRO A 111 8.58 1.86 -42.75
C PRO A 111 7.92 0.51 -42.39
N SER A 112 8.68 -0.45 -41.90
CA SER A 112 8.18 -1.73 -41.41
C SER A 112 7.45 -1.64 -40.07
N LEU A 113 7.63 -0.57 -39.30
CA LEU A 113 7.06 -0.42 -37.96
C LEU A 113 5.74 0.35 -37.99
N SER A 114 4.66 -0.31 -37.59
CA SER A 114 3.38 0.35 -37.37
C SER A 114 3.37 1.17 -36.08
N TRP A 115 2.65 2.29 -36.09
CA TRP A 115 2.68 3.22 -34.94
C TRP A 115 1.35 3.88 -34.64
N LYS A 116 1.27 4.47 -33.46
CA LYS A 116 0.15 5.30 -33.02
C LYS A 116 0.65 6.48 -32.20
N ALA A 117 0.00 7.63 -32.36
CA ALA A 117 0.16 8.79 -31.48
C ALA A 117 -0.90 8.77 -30.37
N ASP A 118 -0.49 9.02 -29.12
CA ASP A 118 -1.39 9.28 -28.00
C ASP A 118 -1.14 10.67 -27.40
N VAL A 119 -2.10 11.57 -27.61
CA VAL A 119 -2.04 12.95 -27.13
C VAL A 119 -3.06 13.15 -26.00
N ALA A 120 -2.55 13.53 -24.84
CA ALA A 120 -3.36 13.72 -23.64
C ALA A 120 -2.88 14.91 -22.81
N SER A 121 -3.77 15.40 -21.96
CA SER A 121 -3.49 16.48 -21.01
C SER A 121 -4.18 16.15 -19.68
N LEU A 122 -3.46 16.37 -18.58
CA LEU A 122 -3.99 16.30 -17.23
C LEU A 122 -4.31 17.73 -16.78
N GLY A 123 -5.54 17.94 -16.31
CA GLY A 123 -6.07 19.26 -15.94
C GLY A 123 -7.07 19.81 -16.96
N LEU A 124 -6.78 19.64 -18.26
CA LEU A 124 -7.63 20.10 -19.36
C LEU A 124 -7.89 18.98 -20.38
N ARG A 125 -9.13 18.86 -20.86
CA ARG A 125 -9.46 17.95 -21.97
C ARG A 125 -9.16 18.66 -23.30
N LEU A 126 -8.21 18.12 -24.06
CA LEU A 126 -7.91 18.57 -25.42
C LEU A 126 -9.01 18.12 -26.40
N THR A 127 -9.40 19.01 -27.29
CA THR A 127 -10.26 18.77 -28.45
C THR A 127 -9.57 17.89 -29.50
N ALA A 128 -10.34 17.34 -30.45
CA ALA A 128 -9.76 16.54 -31.53
C ALA A 128 -8.82 17.37 -32.42
N ASP A 129 -9.17 18.63 -32.69
CA ASP A 129 -8.37 19.51 -33.54
C ASP A 129 -7.08 19.96 -32.86
N GLU A 130 -7.10 20.24 -31.54
CA GLU A 130 -5.87 20.49 -30.79
C GLU A 130 -4.93 19.28 -30.79
N LYS A 131 -5.47 18.07 -30.62
CA LYS A 131 -4.67 16.85 -30.69
C LYS A 131 -4.05 16.66 -32.07
N ARG A 132 -4.80 16.90 -33.15
CA ARG A 132 -4.29 16.86 -34.53
C ARG A 132 -3.19 17.89 -34.74
N SER A 133 -3.41 19.13 -34.32
CA SER A 133 -2.43 20.21 -34.43
C SER A 133 -1.10 19.87 -33.72
N ILE A 134 -1.15 19.22 -32.55
CA ILE A 134 0.03 18.73 -31.84
C ILE A 134 0.74 17.60 -32.61
N ILE A 135 -0.02 16.66 -33.20
CA ILE A 135 0.57 15.59 -34.02
C ILE A 135 1.22 16.20 -35.27
N ASP A 136 0.55 17.13 -35.93
CA ASP A 136 1.03 17.80 -37.14
C ASP A 136 2.30 18.62 -36.89
N SER A 137 2.41 19.27 -35.73
CA SER A 137 3.63 19.98 -35.34
C SER A 137 4.82 19.04 -35.09
N CYS A 138 4.56 17.75 -34.86
CA CYS A 138 5.56 16.70 -34.68
C CYS A 138 5.85 15.90 -35.96
N ARG A 139 5.40 16.33 -37.15
CA ARG A 139 5.65 15.60 -38.41
C ARG A 139 7.13 15.39 -38.74
N PHE A 140 8.02 16.23 -38.20
CA PHE A 140 9.47 16.08 -38.33
C PHE A 140 10.02 14.82 -37.64
N LEU A 141 9.23 14.11 -36.82
CA LEU A 141 9.61 12.81 -36.27
C LEU A 141 9.74 11.74 -37.37
N ASP A 142 9.08 11.93 -38.51
CA ASP A 142 9.27 11.15 -39.75
C ASP A 142 9.07 9.64 -39.57
N PHE A 143 7.98 9.25 -38.90
CA PHE A 143 7.57 7.85 -38.79
C PHE A 143 6.86 7.40 -40.09
N GLU A 144 7.59 6.72 -40.97
CA GLU A 144 7.11 6.34 -42.31
C GLU A 144 6.14 5.14 -42.33
N GLY A 145 6.16 4.31 -41.28
CA GLY A 145 5.35 3.09 -41.22
C GLY A 145 3.85 3.35 -41.04
N PRO A 146 3.02 2.29 -41.15
CA PRO A 146 1.56 2.43 -41.17
C PRO A 146 0.98 2.81 -39.80
N ILE A 147 -0.06 3.65 -39.80
CA ILE A 147 -0.79 3.99 -38.58
C ILE A 147 -1.71 2.82 -38.18
N ASN A 148 -1.51 2.26 -36.99
CA ASN A 148 -2.33 1.19 -36.42
C ASN A 148 -2.91 1.61 -35.06
N LEU A 149 -4.21 1.92 -35.02
CA LEU A 149 -4.85 2.44 -33.81
C LEU A 149 -5.15 1.38 -32.74
N SER A 150 -5.11 0.09 -33.11
CA SER A 150 -5.51 -1.03 -32.27
C SER A 150 -4.32 -1.73 -31.62
N LYS A 151 -3.33 -2.16 -32.42
CA LYS A 151 -2.15 -2.89 -31.97
C LYS A 151 -0.90 -2.44 -32.74
N PRO A 152 -0.43 -1.21 -32.51
CA PRO A 152 0.79 -0.71 -33.15
C PRO A 152 2.03 -1.44 -32.61
N ASP A 153 3.12 -1.44 -33.38
CA ASP A 153 4.43 -1.91 -32.91
C ASP A 153 5.00 -0.97 -31.83
N PHE A 154 4.72 0.34 -31.93
CA PHE A 154 4.99 1.27 -30.85
C PHE A 154 3.96 2.42 -30.74
N GLU A 155 3.82 2.95 -29.53
CA GLU A 155 2.99 4.12 -29.24
C GLU A 155 3.90 5.25 -28.78
N TRP A 156 3.84 6.41 -29.44
CA TRP A 156 4.49 7.63 -28.96
C TRP A 156 3.45 8.55 -28.31
N CYS A 157 3.87 9.25 -27.27
CA CYS A 157 3.00 10.04 -26.43
C CYS A 157 3.40 11.51 -26.43
N TRP A 158 2.40 12.39 -26.43
CA TRP A 158 2.53 13.80 -26.06
C TRP A 158 1.59 14.08 -24.89
N TYR A 159 2.15 14.17 -23.69
CA TYR A 159 1.37 14.36 -22.46
C TYR A 159 1.66 15.71 -21.82
N GLU A 160 0.60 16.45 -21.49
CA GLU A 160 0.68 17.73 -20.80
C GLU A 160 0.26 17.60 -19.33
N GLU A 161 1.02 18.23 -18.43
CA GLU A 161 0.57 18.53 -17.08
C GLU A 161 0.17 20.00 -17.02
N ARG A 162 -1.10 20.27 -16.69
CA ARG A 162 -1.63 21.61 -16.47
C ARG A 162 -2.02 21.78 -15.03
N TRP A 163 -1.77 22.96 -14.48
CA TRP A 163 -2.10 23.30 -13.11
C TRP A 163 -2.92 24.58 -13.05
N GLY A 164 -4.00 24.57 -12.28
CA GLY A 164 -4.82 25.76 -12.01
C GLY A 164 -4.21 26.60 -10.90
N ILE A 165 -4.39 27.92 -10.97
CA ILE A 165 -3.97 28.83 -9.89
C ILE A 165 -4.83 28.53 -8.64
N GLU A 166 -4.22 28.09 -7.54
CA GLU A 166 -4.90 27.95 -6.24
C GLU A 166 -5.45 29.32 -5.79
N GLY A 167 -6.76 29.42 -5.57
CA GLY A 167 -7.40 30.62 -5.00
C GLY A 167 -8.63 31.16 -5.75
N ALA A 168 -8.98 30.64 -6.93
CA ALA A 168 -10.24 31.02 -7.56
C ALA A 168 -11.41 30.31 -6.87
N HIS A 169 -12.22 31.08 -6.13
CA HIS A 169 -13.53 30.62 -5.67
C HIS A 169 -14.31 30.05 -6.85
N MET A 170 -14.57 28.75 -6.79
CA MET A 170 -15.21 27.98 -7.85
C MET A 170 -16.72 28.24 -7.82
N THR A 171 -17.15 29.39 -8.35
CA THR A 171 -18.56 29.69 -8.62
C THR A 171 -18.90 29.73 -10.10
N ASP A 172 -17.92 29.89 -11.01
CA ASP A 172 -18.21 29.93 -12.46
C ASP A 172 -17.39 28.91 -13.26
N ARG A 173 -18.09 27.90 -13.81
CA ARG A 173 -17.54 26.83 -14.65
C ARG A 173 -16.96 27.32 -15.99
N VAL A 174 -17.16 28.60 -16.35
CA VAL A 174 -16.80 29.16 -17.65
C VAL A 174 -15.38 29.77 -17.67
N HIS A 175 -14.87 30.23 -16.52
CA HIS A 175 -13.51 30.82 -16.43
C HIS A 175 -12.41 29.80 -16.05
N ALA A 176 -12.76 28.62 -15.56
CA ALA A 176 -11.80 27.61 -15.13
C ALA A 176 -11.00 26.94 -16.27
N SER A 177 -11.52 26.96 -17.50
CA SER A 177 -10.83 26.38 -18.67
C SER A 177 -9.67 27.26 -19.19
N GLN A 178 -9.67 28.56 -18.89
CA GLN A 178 -8.66 29.52 -19.35
C GLN A 178 -7.54 29.78 -18.32
N ALA A 179 -7.72 29.39 -17.06
CA ALA A 179 -6.77 29.69 -15.97
C ALA A 179 -5.83 28.51 -15.60
N GLN A 180 -5.63 27.54 -16.51
CA GLN A 180 -4.73 26.41 -16.28
C GLN A 180 -3.45 26.57 -17.10
N ALA A 181 -2.39 27.00 -16.42
CA ALA A 181 -1.08 27.15 -17.02
C ALA A 181 -0.47 25.79 -17.37
N LEU A 182 0.13 25.69 -18.55
CA LEU A 182 0.96 24.55 -18.92
C LEU A 182 2.18 24.51 -18.01
N ARG A 183 2.39 23.38 -17.33
CA ARG A 183 3.46 23.20 -16.35
C ARG A 183 4.54 22.23 -16.85
N LEU A 184 4.13 21.20 -17.58
CA LEU A 184 5.02 20.18 -18.13
C LEU A 184 4.47 19.67 -19.46
N VAL A 185 5.37 19.38 -20.39
CA VAL A 185 5.13 18.59 -21.59
C VAL A 185 6.11 17.43 -21.55
N VAL A 186 5.62 16.21 -21.72
CA VAL A 186 6.39 14.98 -21.80
C VAL A 186 6.17 14.37 -23.17
N VAL A 187 7.26 14.13 -23.90
CA VAL A 187 7.22 13.46 -25.19
C VAL A 187 8.15 12.26 -25.19
N GLY A 188 7.64 11.12 -25.67
CA GLY A 188 8.42 9.90 -25.65
C GLY A 188 7.68 8.67 -26.16
N ARG A 189 8.32 7.50 -26.05
CA ARG A 189 7.72 6.21 -26.38
C ARG A 189 7.06 5.60 -25.14
N LYS A 190 5.81 5.18 -25.23
CA LYS A 190 5.16 4.44 -24.15
C LYS A 190 5.83 3.07 -23.96
N ILE A 191 6.09 2.70 -22.71
CA ILE A 191 6.51 1.34 -22.37
C ILE A 191 5.29 0.44 -22.31
N THR A 192 5.37 -0.69 -23.02
CA THR A 192 4.36 -1.74 -23.01
C THR A 192 4.75 -2.81 -22.00
N ALA A 193 3.73 -3.31 -21.30
CA ALA A 193 3.85 -4.50 -20.48
C ALA A 193 3.47 -5.69 -21.36
N GLU A 194 4.42 -6.56 -21.68
CA GLU A 194 4.10 -7.75 -22.47
C GLU A 194 3.31 -8.73 -21.59
N PRO A 195 2.19 -9.30 -22.07
CA PRO A 195 1.48 -10.30 -21.30
C PRO A 195 2.42 -11.47 -20.97
N PRO A 196 2.42 -11.98 -19.73
CA PRO A 196 3.03 -13.28 -19.46
C PRO A 196 2.42 -14.29 -20.43
N LEU A 197 3.26 -15.11 -21.08
CA LEU A 197 2.96 -16.06 -22.15
C LEU A 197 1.46 -16.45 -22.23
N ALA A 198 0.85 -16.15 -23.38
CA ALA A 198 -0.59 -16.21 -23.63
C ALA A 198 -1.28 -17.51 -23.15
N SER A 199 -2.22 -17.39 -22.20
CA SER A 199 -3.40 -18.26 -22.14
C SER A 199 -4.56 -17.50 -21.50
N GLY A 200 -5.68 -17.37 -22.23
CA GLY A 200 -6.81 -16.50 -21.91
C GLY A 200 -7.72 -16.98 -20.77
N SER A 201 -7.16 -17.61 -19.72
CA SER A 201 -7.95 -18.06 -18.58
C SER A 201 -8.17 -16.94 -17.57
N LYS A 202 -9.39 -16.84 -17.01
CA LYS A 202 -9.74 -15.98 -15.86
C LYS A 202 -8.88 -16.27 -14.61
N SER A 203 -8.13 -17.37 -14.58
CA SER A 203 -7.21 -17.72 -13.49
C SER A 203 -5.84 -17.05 -13.60
N GLN A 204 -5.41 -16.60 -14.78
CA GLN A 204 -4.09 -15.98 -14.95
C GLN A 204 -4.05 -14.57 -14.33
N PRO A 205 -2.94 -14.13 -13.71
CA PRO A 205 -2.79 -12.77 -13.24
C PRO A 205 -2.91 -11.77 -14.41
N PRO A 206 -3.45 -10.56 -14.18
CA PRO A 206 -3.50 -9.55 -15.22
C PRO A 206 -2.10 -9.11 -15.63
N THR A 207 -2.00 -8.57 -16.86
CA THR A 207 -0.76 -7.98 -17.37
C THR A 207 -0.36 -6.77 -16.53
N LEU A 208 -1.23 -5.78 -16.35
CA LEU A 208 -0.89 -4.59 -15.58
C LEU A 208 -1.27 -4.74 -14.11
N ALA A 209 -0.44 -4.20 -13.21
CA ALA A 209 -0.75 -4.22 -11.78
C ALA A 209 -2.08 -3.55 -11.46
N ARG A 210 -2.40 -2.47 -12.17
CA ARG A 210 -3.63 -1.69 -11.96
C ARG A 210 -4.91 -2.46 -12.26
N ASP A 211 -4.86 -3.45 -13.15
CA ASP A 211 -6.03 -4.25 -13.50
C ASP A 211 -6.50 -5.12 -12.32
N TRP A 212 -5.62 -5.38 -11.35
CA TRP A 212 -6.02 -6.00 -10.08
C TRP A 212 -7.04 -5.18 -9.30
N ILE A 213 -7.04 -3.84 -9.43
CA ILE A 213 -8.00 -2.97 -8.75
C ILE A 213 -9.43 -3.33 -9.16
N ASP A 214 -9.67 -3.48 -10.46
CA ASP A 214 -10.97 -3.82 -11.02
C ASP A 214 -11.33 -5.29 -10.84
N ARG A 215 -10.35 -6.19 -10.87
CA ARG A 215 -10.56 -7.63 -10.65
C ARG A 215 -10.95 -7.93 -9.21
N LEU A 216 -10.34 -7.24 -8.24
CA LEU A 216 -10.60 -7.39 -6.82
C LEU A 216 -11.68 -6.42 -6.30
N ASP A 217 -12.38 -5.71 -7.19
CA ASP A 217 -13.47 -4.80 -6.80
C ASP A 217 -14.45 -5.51 -5.86
N LEU A 218 -14.67 -4.90 -4.69
CA LEU A 218 -15.55 -5.43 -3.64
C LEU A 218 -16.97 -5.71 -4.15
N LYS A 219 -17.47 -4.97 -5.14
CA LYS A 219 -18.80 -5.21 -5.73
C LYS A 219 -18.92 -6.58 -6.39
N LYS A 220 -17.79 -7.15 -6.82
CA LYS A 220 -17.73 -8.46 -7.50
C LYS A 220 -17.41 -9.59 -6.53
N ARG A 221 -17.01 -9.28 -5.29
CA ARG A 221 -16.49 -10.26 -4.34
C ARG A 221 -17.61 -11.10 -3.73
N SER A 222 -17.42 -12.42 -3.72
CA SER A 222 -18.35 -13.43 -3.20
C SER A 222 -18.57 -13.35 -1.69
N TYR A 223 -17.62 -12.77 -0.96
CA TYR A 223 -17.72 -12.55 0.48
C TYR A 223 -17.24 -11.14 0.86
N ILE A 224 -18.16 -10.36 1.43
CA ILE A 224 -17.94 -9.00 1.92
C ILE A 224 -18.56 -8.83 3.31
N GLY A 225 -18.04 -7.89 4.07
CA GLY A 225 -18.59 -7.51 5.37
C GLY A 225 -18.17 -6.10 5.77
N ASN A 226 -18.59 -5.66 6.96
CA ASN A 226 -18.34 -4.28 7.43
C ASN A 226 -16.86 -3.93 7.59
N THR A 227 -16.00 -4.96 7.68
CA THR A 227 -14.54 -4.87 7.82
C THR A 227 -13.81 -4.96 6.47
N SER A 228 -14.52 -5.05 5.33
CA SER A 228 -13.87 -5.11 4.02
C SER A 228 -13.20 -3.77 3.65
N MET A 229 -11.93 -3.84 3.27
CA MET A 229 -11.13 -2.76 2.68
C MET A 229 -11.30 -2.74 1.16
N GLU A 230 -11.33 -1.56 0.54
CA GLU A 230 -11.37 -1.39 -0.91
C GLU A 230 -10.09 -1.92 -1.61
N SER A 231 -10.22 -2.35 -2.87
CA SER A 231 -9.17 -3.06 -3.59
C SER A 231 -7.90 -2.23 -3.81
N GLU A 232 -8.04 -0.97 -4.24
CA GLU A 232 -6.89 -0.08 -4.50
C GLU A 232 -6.02 0.12 -3.26
N MET A 233 -6.64 0.40 -2.10
CA MET A 233 -5.90 0.58 -0.85
C MET A 233 -5.36 -0.74 -0.29
N SER A 234 -6.07 -1.86 -0.48
CA SER A 234 -5.57 -3.18 -0.09
C SER A 234 -4.31 -3.56 -0.89
N LEU A 235 -4.30 -3.29 -2.21
CA LEU A 235 -3.16 -3.53 -3.09
C LEU A 235 -1.99 -2.59 -2.79
N ALA A 236 -2.27 -1.30 -2.59
CA ALA A 236 -1.24 -0.33 -2.19
C ALA A 236 -0.56 -0.77 -0.88
N MET A 237 -1.34 -1.19 0.12
CA MET A 237 -0.82 -1.70 1.38
C MET A 237 0.02 -2.96 1.20
N ALA A 238 -0.44 -3.92 0.38
CA ALA A 238 0.32 -5.12 0.09
C ALA A 238 1.64 -4.83 -0.66
N GLN A 239 1.66 -3.82 -1.53
CA GLN A 239 2.88 -3.33 -2.21
C GLN A 239 3.83 -2.60 -1.25
N MET A 240 3.30 -1.79 -0.32
CA MET A 240 4.09 -1.18 0.75
C MET A 240 4.74 -2.25 1.65
N ALA A 241 4.04 -3.37 1.88
CA ALA A 241 4.55 -4.54 2.59
C ALA A 241 5.54 -5.39 1.76
N MET A 242 5.79 -5.01 0.51
CA MET A 242 6.64 -5.73 -0.44
C MET A 242 6.20 -7.20 -0.65
N SER A 243 4.90 -7.45 -0.75
CA SER A 243 4.32 -8.78 -0.96
C SER A 243 4.79 -9.39 -2.28
N ALA A 244 5.32 -10.61 -2.23
CA ALA A 244 5.96 -11.27 -3.37
C ALA A 244 5.82 -12.80 -3.29
N PRO A 245 5.98 -13.53 -4.42
CA PRO A 245 6.21 -14.97 -4.40
C PRO A 245 7.29 -15.37 -3.38
N GLY A 246 7.03 -16.43 -2.61
CA GLY A 246 7.95 -16.94 -1.58
C GLY A 246 7.91 -16.20 -0.24
N LYS A 247 7.18 -15.09 -0.12
CA LYS A 247 7.01 -14.36 1.15
C LYS A 247 5.76 -14.80 1.90
N ILE A 248 5.83 -14.71 3.23
CA ILE A 248 4.72 -14.97 4.14
C ILE A 248 4.25 -13.64 4.75
N ILE A 249 2.98 -13.31 4.52
CA ILE A 249 2.34 -12.07 4.97
C ILE A 249 1.22 -12.40 5.94
N TYR A 250 1.15 -11.70 7.07
CA TYR A 250 0.16 -11.95 8.11
C TYR A 250 -0.70 -10.72 8.39
N ASP A 251 -2.00 -10.93 8.56
CA ASP A 251 -2.95 -9.92 9.02
C ASP A 251 -3.57 -10.31 10.38
N PRO A 252 -3.18 -9.65 11.50
CA PRO A 252 -3.69 -9.96 12.83
C PRO A 252 -5.13 -9.48 13.06
N PHE A 253 -5.74 -8.76 12.11
CA PHE A 253 -7.11 -8.26 12.14
C PHE A 253 -7.81 -8.54 10.80
N VAL A 254 -7.73 -9.79 10.34
CA VAL A 254 -8.05 -10.18 8.97
C VAL A 254 -9.48 -9.86 8.53
N GLY A 255 -10.43 -9.84 9.46
CA GLY A 255 -11.84 -9.58 9.18
C GLY A 255 -12.36 -10.48 8.05
N THR A 256 -12.84 -9.85 6.98
CA THR A 256 -13.32 -10.55 5.76
C THR A 256 -12.21 -10.87 4.75
N GLY A 257 -10.96 -10.54 5.05
CA GLY A 257 -9.77 -10.93 4.32
C GLY A 257 -9.42 -10.07 3.09
N SER A 258 -9.82 -8.80 3.04
CA SER A 258 -9.44 -7.92 1.90
C SER A 258 -7.93 -7.78 1.74
N LEU A 259 -7.21 -7.56 2.85
CA LEU A 259 -5.78 -7.31 2.82
C LEU A 259 -4.99 -8.55 2.39
N VAL A 260 -5.31 -9.72 2.97
CA VAL A 260 -4.68 -10.99 2.61
C VAL A 260 -5.00 -11.43 1.18
N VAL A 261 -6.21 -11.16 0.66
CA VAL A 261 -6.51 -11.42 -0.76
C VAL A 261 -5.64 -10.56 -1.67
N ALA A 262 -5.42 -9.28 -1.34
CA ALA A 262 -4.55 -8.41 -2.12
C ALA A 262 -3.08 -8.86 -2.07
N ALA A 263 -2.57 -9.26 -0.91
CA ALA A 263 -1.22 -9.79 -0.78
C ALA A 263 -1.03 -11.11 -1.55
N ALA A 264 -2.01 -12.01 -1.50
CA ALA A 264 -2.02 -13.24 -2.29
C ALA A 264 -2.05 -12.96 -3.80
N ALA A 265 -2.80 -11.95 -4.26
CA ALA A 265 -2.83 -11.54 -5.67
C ALA A 265 -1.45 -11.08 -6.18
N LEU A 266 -0.61 -10.51 -5.31
CA LEU A 266 0.77 -10.14 -5.61
C LEU A 266 1.76 -11.32 -5.49
N GLY A 267 1.28 -12.46 -5.03
CA GLY A 267 2.02 -13.72 -5.03
C GLY A 267 2.45 -14.23 -3.66
N ALA A 268 2.20 -13.49 -2.59
CA ALA A 268 2.60 -13.94 -1.26
C ALA A 268 1.75 -15.11 -0.76
N TYR A 269 2.34 -15.95 0.10
CA TYR A 269 1.58 -16.80 1.01
C TYR A 269 1.01 -15.94 2.13
N VAL A 270 -0.23 -16.22 2.52
CA VAL A 270 -0.97 -15.37 3.47
C VAL A 270 -1.55 -16.14 4.63
N MET A 271 -1.52 -15.50 5.79
CA MET A 271 -2.21 -15.94 7.00
C MET A 271 -3.01 -14.78 7.57
N GLY A 272 -4.05 -15.11 8.34
CA GLY A 272 -4.80 -14.10 9.07
C GLY A 272 -5.23 -14.57 10.44
N SER A 273 -5.59 -13.62 11.29
CA SER A 273 -6.37 -13.91 12.48
C SER A 273 -7.38 -12.83 12.78
N ASP A 274 -8.44 -13.19 13.48
CA ASP A 274 -9.39 -12.24 14.04
C ASP A 274 -9.91 -12.78 15.37
N ILE A 275 -10.21 -11.89 16.32
CA ILE A 275 -10.84 -12.28 17.57
C ILE A 275 -12.29 -12.72 17.34
N ASP A 276 -12.93 -12.19 16.29
CA ASP A 276 -14.26 -12.59 15.87
C ASP A 276 -14.20 -13.56 14.68
N GLY A 277 -14.11 -14.86 14.98
CA GLY A 277 -14.07 -15.91 13.97
C GLY A 277 -15.26 -15.91 13.00
N ARG A 278 -16.38 -15.24 13.32
CA ARG A 278 -17.51 -15.10 12.39
C ARG A 278 -17.14 -14.30 11.14
N MET A 279 -16.21 -13.36 11.26
CA MET A 279 -15.70 -12.56 10.13
C MET A 279 -14.87 -13.39 9.16
N ILE A 280 -14.16 -14.40 9.67
CA ILE A 280 -13.38 -15.33 8.84
C ILE A 280 -14.33 -16.32 8.14
N ARG A 281 -15.24 -16.95 8.92
CA ARG A 281 -16.16 -17.99 8.45
C ARG A 281 -17.19 -17.47 7.45
N GLY A 282 -17.68 -16.25 7.65
CA GLY A 282 -18.78 -15.70 6.86
C GLY A 282 -20.11 -16.42 7.05
N LYS A 283 -21.09 -16.05 6.22
CA LYS A 283 -22.42 -16.69 6.20
C LYS A 283 -22.43 -17.80 5.14
N GLY A 284 -22.90 -19.00 5.47
CA GLY A 284 -22.96 -20.16 4.57
C GLY A 284 -23.29 -21.45 5.31
N LYS A 285 -23.61 -22.54 4.60
CA LYS A 285 -23.77 -23.87 5.21
C LYS A 285 -22.41 -24.31 5.77
N GLU A 286 -22.36 -24.54 7.08
CA GLU A 286 -21.17 -24.97 7.79
C GLU A 286 -20.74 -26.35 7.25
N VAL A 287 -19.64 -26.42 6.50
CA VAL A 287 -18.98 -27.68 6.22
C VAL A 287 -17.75 -27.73 7.10
N LYS A 288 -17.87 -28.42 8.24
CA LYS A 288 -16.74 -28.71 9.13
C LYS A 288 -16.04 -29.95 8.58
N GLU A 289 -14.71 -29.93 8.60
CA GLU A 289 -13.92 -31.14 8.37
C GLU A 289 -13.70 -31.86 9.70
N ASP A 290 -13.33 -31.09 10.74
CA ASP A 290 -13.14 -31.52 12.13
C ASP A 290 -13.71 -30.46 13.11
N PRO A 291 -13.88 -30.76 14.41
CA PRO A 291 -14.27 -29.77 15.42
C PRO A 291 -13.35 -28.54 15.41
N GLY A 292 -13.90 -27.37 15.09
CA GLY A 292 -13.15 -26.11 15.02
C GLY A 292 -12.42 -25.85 13.69
N CYS A 293 -12.31 -26.84 12.80
CA CYS A 293 -11.72 -26.70 11.47
C CYS A 293 -12.80 -26.56 10.38
N TRP A 294 -12.77 -25.45 9.66
CA TRP A 294 -13.79 -25.10 8.67
C TRP A 294 -13.29 -25.42 7.27
N LYS A 295 -13.93 -26.38 6.60
CA LYS A 295 -13.57 -26.81 5.24
C LYS A 295 -13.69 -25.67 4.22
N GLU A 296 -14.60 -24.74 4.47
CA GLU A 296 -14.82 -23.60 3.57
C GLU A 296 -15.24 -22.33 4.32
N THR A 297 -14.27 -21.48 4.64
CA THR A 297 -14.49 -20.14 5.22
C THR A 297 -14.88 -19.11 4.15
N GLY A 298 -15.51 -18.01 4.55
CA GLY A 298 -15.84 -16.89 3.65
C GLY A 298 -14.60 -16.26 3.04
N VAL A 299 -13.52 -16.15 3.81
CA VAL A 299 -12.21 -15.71 3.32
C VAL A 299 -11.67 -16.66 2.25
N LEU A 300 -11.73 -17.97 2.47
CA LEU A 300 -11.28 -18.96 1.49
C LEU A 300 -12.15 -18.99 0.23
N ARG A 301 -13.48 -18.80 0.35
CA ARG A 301 -14.37 -18.63 -0.81
C ARG A 301 -13.98 -17.41 -1.66
N ALA A 302 -13.67 -16.29 -1.01
CA ALA A 302 -13.17 -15.11 -1.71
C ALA A 302 -11.83 -15.38 -2.39
N ALA A 303 -10.91 -16.12 -1.76
CA ALA A 303 -9.64 -16.51 -2.39
C ALA A 303 -9.87 -17.37 -3.64
N ARG A 304 -10.72 -18.40 -3.53
CA ARG A 304 -11.01 -19.35 -4.62
C ARG A 304 -11.66 -18.67 -5.83
N GLN A 305 -12.51 -17.69 -5.60
CA GLN A 305 -13.09 -16.89 -6.68
C GLN A 305 -12.03 -16.33 -7.64
N TYR A 306 -10.85 -16.00 -7.11
CA TYR A 306 -9.76 -15.40 -7.88
C TYR A 306 -8.64 -16.39 -8.23
N GLY A 307 -8.77 -17.67 -7.87
CA GLY A 307 -7.74 -18.70 -8.06
C GLY A 307 -6.52 -18.51 -7.14
N LEU A 308 -6.74 -17.96 -5.94
CA LEU A 308 -5.67 -17.60 -4.99
C LEU A 308 -5.59 -18.56 -3.80
N GLU A 309 -6.46 -19.56 -3.70
CA GLU A 309 -6.58 -20.48 -2.57
C GLU A 309 -5.27 -21.20 -2.24
N GLY A 310 -4.45 -21.55 -3.24
CA GLY A 310 -3.15 -22.20 -3.04
C GLY A 310 -2.10 -21.33 -2.35
N ARG A 311 -2.41 -20.05 -2.11
CA ARG A 311 -1.56 -19.11 -1.36
C ARG A 311 -2.05 -18.86 0.07
N PHE A 312 -3.24 -19.33 0.42
CA PHE A 312 -3.78 -19.17 1.76
C PHE A 312 -3.27 -20.33 2.63
N LEU A 313 -2.46 -20.00 3.63
CA LEU A 313 -1.96 -20.98 4.58
C LEU A 313 -3.07 -21.35 5.57
N ASP A 314 -3.57 -20.36 6.34
CA ASP A 314 -4.80 -20.49 7.12
C ASP A 314 -5.26 -19.15 7.72
N CYS A 315 -6.46 -19.11 8.28
CA CYS A 315 -6.93 -18.04 9.16
C CYS A 315 -7.38 -18.61 10.52
N LEU A 316 -6.87 -18.06 11.61
CA LEU A 316 -7.17 -18.53 12.96
C LEU A 316 -8.04 -17.55 13.76
N THR A 317 -8.84 -18.07 14.69
CA THR A 317 -9.59 -17.23 15.62
C THR A 317 -8.75 -17.02 16.88
N CYS A 318 -8.18 -15.83 17.07
CA CYS A 318 -7.47 -15.50 18.30
C CYS A 318 -7.45 -13.98 18.55
N ASP A 319 -7.11 -13.63 19.78
CA ASP A 319 -6.69 -12.28 20.15
C ASP A 319 -5.20 -12.12 19.87
N ILE A 320 -4.78 -11.01 19.28
CA ILE A 320 -3.37 -10.68 19.03
C ILE A 320 -2.55 -10.70 20.32
N THR A 321 -3.14 -10.38 21.48
CA THR A 321 -2.45 -10.40 22.77
C THR A 321 -2.26 -11.82 23.33
N GLN A 322 -2.96 -12.81 22.78
CA GLN A 322 -2.96 -14.21 23.20
C GLN A 322 -2.84 -15.14 21.97
N HIS A 323 -1.96 -14.78 21.04
CA HIS A 323 -1.79 -15.54 19.80
C HIS A 323 -1.08 -16.88 20.03
N PRO A 324 -1.35 -17.91 19.22
CA PRO A 324 -0.70 -19.22 19.36
C PRO A 324 0.71 -19.28 18.73
N TRP A 325 1.17 -18.21 18.07
CA TRP A 325 2.46 -18.19 17.38
C TRP A 325 3.62 -18.40 18.34
N ARG A 326 4.35 -19.49 18.14
CA ARG A 326 5.62 -19.75 18.82
C ARG A 326 6.73 -19.02 18.10
N LEU A 327 7.60 -18.37 18.87
CA LEU A 327 8.90 -17.96 18.36
C LEU A 327 9.63 -19.25 17.97
N LEU A 328 10.15 -19.30 16.74
CA LEU A 328 11.02 -20.42 16.35
C LEU A 328 12.22 -20.47 17.32
N HIS A 329 12.85 -21.62 17.51
CA HIS A 329 14.14 -21.60 18.19
C HIS A 329 15.18 -21.03 17.19
N PRO A 330 16.16 -20.24 17.66
CA PRO A 330 17.28 -19.87 16.79
C PRO A 330 17.87 -21.17 16.23
N SER A 331 17.92 -21.31 14.91
CA SER A 331 18.74 -22.35 14.31
C SER A 331 20.16 -22.15 14.84
N ALA A 332 20.82 -23.22 15.28
CA ALA A 332 22.23 -23.19 15.63
C ALA A 332 23.00 -22.45 14.54
N ALA A 333 23.93 -21.60 14.96
CA ALA A 333 24.66 -20.65 14.14
C ALA A 333 24.89 -21.17 12.71
N SER A 334 24.37 -20.43 11.73
CA SER A 334 24.85 -20.55 10.35
C SER A 334 26.36 -20.43 10.37
N SER A 335 27.07 -21.29 9.64
CA SER A 335 28.53 -21.27 9.45
C SER A 335 29.07 -19.96 8.83
N SER A 336 28.21 -18.96 8.62
CA SER A 336 28.50 -17.66 8.03
C SER A 336 28.92 -16.57 9.03
N GLY A 337 29.20 -16.88 10.29
CA GLY A 337 29.72 -15.90 11.27
C GLY A 337 28.75 -14.79 11.67
N ALA A 338 27.50 -14.83 11.20
CA ALA A 338 26.43 -13.94 11.65
C ALA A 338 25.96 -14.39 13.04
N GLY A 339 25.81 -13.45 13.97
CA GLY A 339 25.27 -13.71 15.31
C GLY A 339 23.88 -14.38 15.26
N PRO A 340 23.34 -14.84 16.41
CA PRO A 340 22.08 -15.57 16.44
C PRO A 340 20.94 -14.74 15.82
N SER A 341 20.40 -15.23 14.70
CA SER A 341 19.26 -14.64 14.00
C SER A 341 18.03 -14.60 14.91
N ARG A 342 17.30 -13.48 14.92
CA ARG A 342 16.01 -13.41 15.64
C ARG A 342 15.09 -14.49 15.09
N PRO A 343 14.47 -15.33 15.95
CA PRO A 343 13.53 -16.31 15.45
C PRO A 343 12.27 -15.62 14.96
N ALA A 344 12.14 -15.52 13.64
CA ALA A 344 11.05 -14.85 12.96
C ALA A 344 10.80 -15.53 11.61
N PHE A 345 9.54 -15.56 11.20
CA PHE A 345 9.13 -16.25 9.97
C PHE A 345 8.27 -15.39 9.05
N LEU A 346 7.75 -14.26 9.53
CA LEU A 346 6.94 -13.35 8.75
C LEU A 346 7.83 -12.37 7.97
N ASP A 347 7.56 -12.21 6.68
CA ASP A 347 8.23 -11.22 5.84
C ASP A 347 7.57 -9.84 5.96
N ALA A 348 6.25 -9.80 6.20
CA ALA A 348 5.55 -8.57 6.54
C ALA A 348 4.27 -8.84 7.34
N ILE A 349 3.80 -7.78 8.00
CA ILE A 349 2.49 -7.72 8.66
C ILE A 349 1.70 -6.57 8.05
N ILE A 350 0.47 -6.84 7.65
CA ILE A 350 -0.49 -5.84 7.15
C ILE A 350 -1.70 -5.82 8.08
N ALA A 351 -2.11 -4.64 8.59
CA ALA A 351 -3.19 -4.55 9.56
C ALA A 351 -4.14 -3.36 9.33
N ASP A 352 -5.45 -3.62 9.34
CA ASP A 352 -6.49 -2.58 9.49
C ASP A 352 -7.15 -2.70 10.87
N PRO A 353 -6.48 -2.28 11.96
CA PRO A 353 -6.99 -2.53 13.31
C PRO A 353 -8.32 -1.80 13.56
N PRO A 354 -9.18 -2.31 14.46
CA PRO A 354 -10.42 -1.61 14.80
C PRO A 354 -10.12 -0.31 15.57
N TYR A 355 -10.31 0.85 14.96
CA TYR A 355 -10.18 2.16 15.64
C TYR A 355 -11.53 2.76 16.08
N GLY A 356 -12.57 1.93 16.28
CA GLY A 356 -13.80 2.34 16.96
C GLY A 356 -14.93 2.91 16.09
N VAL A 357 -14.73 3.11 14.78
CA VAL A 357 -15.76 3.64 13.87
C VAL A 357 -16.81 2.61 13.46
N ARG A 358 -16.33 1.49 12.90
CA ARG A 358 -17.19 0.43 12.33
C ARG A 358 -17.28 -0.79 13.24
N ALA A 359 -16.24 -1.01 14.05
CA ALA A 359 -16.16 -2.04 15.07
C ALA A 359 -15.36 -1.48 16.26
N GLY A 360 -15.83 -1.76 17.48
CA GLY A 360 -15.10 -1.42 18.70
C GLY A 360 -13.94 -2.39 18.90
N ALA A 361 -12.76 -1.87 19.21
CA ALA A 361 -11.60 -2.69 19.56
C ALA A 361 -11.87 -3.51 20.83
N LYS A 362 -11.52 -4.79 20.78
CA LYS A 362 -11.72 -5.74 21.87
C LYS A 362 -10.49 -6.60 22.04
N ARG A 363 -10.28 -7.02 23.28
CA ARG A 363 -9.33 -8.07 23.67
C ARG A 363 -10.00 -9.01 24.67
N LEU A 364 -9.43 -10.17 24.88
CA LEU A 364 -9.86 -11.14 25.88
C LEU A 364 -9.77 -10.53 27.28
N GLY A 365 -10.69 -10.99 28.12
CA GLY A 365 -10.80 -10.58 29.52
C GLY A 365 -12.21 -10.16 29.88
N HIS A 366 -12.49 -10.25 31.17
CA HIS A 366 -13.74 -9.86 31.76
C HIS A 366 -13.83 -8.33 31.86
N ARG A 367 -15.01 -7.76 31.57
CA ARG A 367 -15.23 -6.30 31.69
C ARG A 367 -15.13 -5.82 33.14
N ASP A 368 -15.66 -6.62 34.05
CA ASP A 368 -15.52 -6.44 35.49
C ASP A 368 -14.27 -7.18 35.97
N VAL A 369 -13.24 -6.46 36.42
CA VAL A 369 -11.94 -7.06 36.77
C VAL A 369 -12.07 -7.98 37.98
N ALA A 370 -12.99 -7.69 38.91
CA ALA A 370 -13.23 -8.53 40.07
C ALA A 370 -13.79 -9.92 39.71
N ARG A 371 -14.33 -10.07 38.50
CA ARG A 371 -14.84 -11.36 37.98
C ARG A 371 -13.85 -12.05 37.03
N GLN A 372 -12.69 -11.44 36.76
CA GLN A 372 -11.63 -12.10 36.03
C GLN A 372 -11.14 -13.30 36.84
N ARG A 373 -11.04 -14.47 36.19
CA ARG A 373 -10.50 -15.68 36.80
C ARG A 373 -9.18 -16.00 36.11
N ASP A 374 -8.20 -16.40 36.92
CA ASP A 374 -6.90 -16.88 36.45
C ASP A 374 -6.84 -18.41 36.33
N THR A 375 -7.83 -19.10 36.89
CA THR A 375 -7.98 -20.55 36.82
C THR A 375 -9.23 -20.96 36.04
N PRO A 376 -9.20 -22.09 35.33
CA PRO A 376 -10.38 -22.67 34.71
C PRO A 376 -11.54 -22.82 35.69
N TYR A 377 -12.73 -22.39 35.29
CA TYR A 377 -13.93 -22.51 36.11
C TYR A 377 -14.63 -23.85 35.84
N TRP A 378 -14.92 -24.62 36.88
CA TRP A 378 -15.68 -25.87 36.76
C TRP A 378 -17.19 -25.57 36.77
N LEU A 379 -17.91 -26.08 35.76
CA LEU A 379 -19.37 -25.98 35.67
C LEU A 379 -20.00 -27.26 36.20
N GLU A 380 -20.44 -27.24 37.46
CA GLU A 380 -21.06 -28.41 38.11
C GLU A 380 -22.26 -28.94 37.32
N GLU A 381 -23.12 -28.05 36.80
CA GLU A 381 -24.32 -28.42 36.05
C GLU A 381 -24.04 -29.14 34.73
N LYS A 382 -22.91 -28.84 34.08
CA LYS A 382 -22.52 -29.43 32.79
C LYS A 382 -21.44 -30.51 32.90
N GLY A 383 -20.86 -30.70 34.09
CA GLY A 383 -19.80 -31.68 34.33
C GLY A 383 -18.54 -31.45 33.48
N GLY A 384 -17.77 -30.40 33.78
CA GLY A 384 -16.51 -30.12 33.09
C GLY A 384 -16.02 -28.69 33.29
N TYR A 385 -14.87 -28.35 32.72
CA TYR A 385 -14.42 -26.96 32.72
C TYR A 385 -15.21 -26.11 31.73
N SER A 386 -15.45 -24.85 32.08
CA SER A 386 -16.25 -23.93 31.27
C SER A 386 -15.68 -23.72 29.88
N HIS A 387 -14.36 -23.69 29.74
CA HIS A 387 -13.66 -23.44 28.48
C HIS A 387 -13.63 -24.66 27.54
N GLU A 388 -13.98 -25.84 28.05
CA GLU A 388 -14.09 -27.08 27.27
C GLU A 388 -15.50 -27.30 26.71
N GLN A 389 -16.48 -26.48 27.14
CA GLN A 389 -17.85 -26.57 26.64
C GLN A 389 -17.95 -26.10 25.19
N GLU A 390 -18.72 -26.81 24.36
CA GLU A 390 -18.87 -26.48 22.93
C GLU A 390 -19.47 -25.08 22.69
N ASP A 391 -20.31 -24.60 23.62
CA ASP A 391 -20.95 -23.29 23.57
C ASP A 391 -20.16 -22.20 24.28
N TYR A 392 -18.93 -22.49 24.73
CA TYR A 392 -18.09 -21.52 25.40
C TYR A 392 -17.66 -20.40 24.45
N VAL A 393 -17.95 -19.16 24.85
CA VAL A 393 -17.46 -17.95 24.19
C VAL A 393 -16.57 -17.20 25.17
N PRO A 394 -15.26 -17.04 24.90
CA PRO A 394 -14.37 -16.29 25.77
C PRO A 394 -14.87 -14.87 26.03
N PRO A 395 -14.85 -14.38 27.28
CA PRO A 395 -15.25 -13.01 27.57
C PRO A 395 -14.29 -12.02 26.93
N THR A 396 -14.85 -10.89 26.49
CA THR A 396 -14.09 -9.80 25.87
C THR A 396 -14.32 -8.49 26.62
N ARG A 397 -13.28 -7.66 26.63
CA ARG A 397 -13.29 -6.32 27.20
C ARG A 397 -12.89 -5.28 26.14
N PRO A 398 -13.30 -4.02 26.33
CA PRO A 398 -12.80 -2.91 25.53
C PRO A 398 -11.27 -2.88 25.45
N TYR A 399 -10.75 -2.50 24.29
CA TYR A 399 -9.32 -2.39 24.02
C TYR A 399 -9.01 -0.96 23.59
N ALA A 400 -8.19 -0.25 24.36
CA ALA A 400 -7.81 1.11 24.02
C ALA A 400 -6.94 1.13 22.75
N LEU A 401 -7.09 2.15 21.90
CA LEU A 401 -6.35 2.24 20.64
C LEU A 401 -4.84 2.31 20.87
N ASN A 402 -4.37 3.06 21.88
CA ASN A 402 -2.94 3.17 22.17
C ASN A 402 -2.37 1.82 22.62
N ASP A 403 -3.04 1.12 23.55
CA ASP A 403 -2.65 -0.23 23.96
C ASP A 403 -2.60 -1.19 22.77
N LEU A 404 -3.59 -1.12 21.87
CA LEU A 404 -3.63 -1.94 20.67
C LEU A 404 -2.42 -1.69 19.77
N LEU A 405 -2.08 -0.42 19.53
CA LEU A 405 -0.95 -0.06 18.69
C LEU A 405 0.39 -0.47 19.32
N ASP A 406 0.54 -0.33 20.64
CA ASP A 406 1.72 -0.78 21.38
C ASP A 406 1.87 -2.30 21.32
N ASP A 407 0.79 -3.05 21.53
CA ASP A 407 0.78 -4.51 21.43
C ASP A 407 1.04 -4.99 19.99
N LEU A 408 0.53 -4.28 18.98
CA LEU A 408 0.80 -4.56 17.56
C LEU A 408 2.28 -4.34 17.21
N LEU A 409 2.89 -3.24 17.67
CA LEU A 409 4.33 -2.98 17.50
C LEU A 409 5.17 -4.04 18.20
N SER A 410 4.80 -4.39 19.44
CA SER A 410 5.48 -5.42 20.22
C SER A 410 5.37 -6.80 19.58
N PHE A 411 4.20 -7.14 19.05
CA PHE A 411 3.98 -8.36 18.28
C PHE A 411 4.83 -8.37 17.00
N ALA A 412 4.75 -7.30 16.22
CA ALA A 412 5.41 -7.19 14.93
C ALA A 412 6.93 -7.25 15.08
N SER A 413 7.50 -6.58 16.08
CA SER A 413 8.95 -6.66 16.31
C SER A 413 9.34 -8.12 16.52
N ARG A 414 8.59 -8.88 17.32
CA ARG A 414 8.90 -10.29 17.65
C ARG A 414 8.77 -11.25 16.48
N MET A 415 7.84 -11.02 15.55
CA MET A 415 7.50 -12.00 14.51
C MET A 415 8.07 -11.69 13.13
N LEU A 416 8.43 -10.43 12.86
CA LEU A 416 9.02 -10.01 11.58
C LEU A 416 10.49 -10.42 11.47
N LYS A 417 10.87 -10.91 10.30
CA LYS A 417 12.27 -11.02 9.89
C LYS A 417 12.90 -9.63 9.87
N GLU A 418 14.22 -9.57 10.01
CA GLU A 418 14.98 -8.32 9.82
C GLU A 418 14.73 -7.76 8.42
N GLY A 419 14.56 -6.43 8.31
CA GLY A 419 14.13 -5.78 7.08
C GLY A 419 12.66 -5.99 6.69
N GLY A 420 11.92 -6.82 7.44
CA GLY A 420 10.48 -7.01 7.29
C GLY A 420 9.69 -5.75 7.65
N ARG A 421 8.50 -5.62 7.06
CA ARG A 421 7.67 -4.40 7.22
C ARG A 421 6.40 -4.64 8.01
N LEU A 422 6.10 -3.71 8.92
CA LEU A 422 4.78 -3.54 9.51
C LEU A 422 4.08 -2.41 8.77
N VAL A 423 2.95 -2.72 8.13
CA VAL A 423 2.11 -1.74 7.44
C VAL A 423 0.74 -1.74 8.10
N PHE A 424 0.28 -0.60 8.61
CA PHE A 424 -0.99 -0.55 9.32
C PHE A 424 -1.72 0.77 9.17
N TRP A 425 -3.04 0.70 9.21
CA TRP A 425 -3.89 1.89 9.22
C TRP A 425 -4.04 2.45 10.63
N MET A 426 -4.00 3.77 10.71
CA MET A 426 -4.34 4.51 11.92
C MET A 426 -5.30 5.66 11.59
N PRO A 427 -6.17 6.06 12.52
CA PRO A 427 -7.05 7.19 12.32
C PRO A 427 -6.27 8.52 12.25
N GLY A 428 -6.82 9.50 11.52
CA GLY A 428 -6.25 10.84 11.34
C GLY A 428 -7.31 11.94 11.29
N ARG A 429 -6.92 13.16 11.65
CA ARG A 429 -7.75 14.38 11.51
C ARG A 429 -7.38 15.14 10.24
N ARG A 430 -8.37 15.84 9.66
CA ARG A 430 -8.11 16.85 8.63
C ARG A 430 -7.42 18.06 9.27
N ARG A 431 -6.40 18.59 8.61
CA ARG A 431 -5.79 19.90 8.91
C ARG A 431 -6.76 21.02 8.51
N ALA A 432 -7.79 21.28 9.32
CA ALA A 432 -8.65 22.44 9.16
C ALA A 432 -8.21 23.53 10.15
N LYS A 433 -7.40 24.48 9.66
CA LYS A 433 -6.78 25.60 10.40
C LYS A 433 -5.77 25.18 11.49
N ALA A 434 -4.76 26.03 11.67
CA ALA A 434 -3.53 25.75 12.41
C ALA A 434 -3.77 25.25 13.86
N LYS A 435 -2.88 24.34 14.31
CA LYS A 435 -2.69 23.82 15.69
C LYS A 435 -3.58 22.67 16.20
N ALA A 436 -4.16 21.82 15.35
CA ALA A 436 -4.63 20.50 15.81
C ALA A 436 -3.55 19.44 15.59
N SER A 437 -2.95 18.92 16.67
CA SER A 437 -1.93 17.87 16.61
C SER A 437 -2.53 16.58 16.03
N THR A 438 -1.98 16.09 14.93
CA THR A 438 -2.18 14.71 14.49
C THR A 438 -1.57 13.79 15.53
N ALA A 439 -2.28 12.73 15.95
CA ALA A 439 -1.72 11.76 16.88
C ALA A 439 -0.34 11.28 16.35
N PRO A 440 0.71 11.27 17.19
CA PRO A 440 2.04 10.88 16.75
C PRO A 440 2.02 9.46 16.20
N VAL A 441 2.86 9.19 15.21
CA VAL A 441 3.02 7.83 14.70
C VAL A 441 3.72 7.01 15.79
N PRO A 442 3.12 5.91 16.27
CA PRO A 442 3.78 5.08 17.27
C PRO A 442 4.98 4.39 16.60
N THR A 443 6.15 4.57 17.19
CA THR A 443 7.43 4.05 16.70
C THR A 443 8.38 3.83 17.88
N GLY A 444 9.47 3.10 17.65
CA GLY A 444 10.54 2.80 18.61
C GLY A 444 11.91 2.81 17.92
N PRO A 445 13.01 2.77 18.70
CA PRO A 445 14.38 2.85 18.16
C PRO A 445 14.72 1.72 17.17
N GLU A 446 14.06 0.57 17.25
CA GLU A 446 14.24 -0.59 16.39
C GLU A 446 13.54 -0.48 15.01
N TRP A 447 12.83 0.62 14.75
CA TRP A 447 12.04 0.82 13.53
C TRP A 447 12.57 1.97 12.69
N ASP A 448 12.57 1.77 11.37
CA ASP A 448 12.67 2.85 10.38
C ASP A 448 11.27 3.23 9.91
N LEU A 449 10.94 4.52 10.00
CA LEU A 449 9.71 5.05 9.41
C LEU A 449 9.91 5.23 7.90
N ILE A 450 9.31 4.34 7.10
CA ILE A 450 9.41 4.37 5.64
C ILE A 450 8.46 5.41 5.04
N ALA A 451 7.20 5.41 5.47
CA ALA A 451 6.20 6.32 4.91
C ALA A 451 4.98 6.48 5.82
N VAL A 452 4.31 7.63 5.65
CA VAL A 452 2.98 7.92 6.19
C VAL A 452 2.11 8.48 5.07
N SER A 453 1.24 7.65 4.51
CA SER A 453 0.36 8.04 3.40
C SER A 453 -1.06 8.36 3.92
N VAL A 454 -1.63 9.49 3.51
CA VAL A 454 -2.94 9.96 4.00
C VAL A 454 -4.03 9.68 2.98
N GLN A 455 -5.09 8.97 3.40
CA GLN A 455 -6.34 8.88 2.66
C GLN A 455 -7.38 9.81 3.29
N ASP A 456 -7.74 10.86 2.55
CA ASP A 456 -8.68 11.91 3.00
C ASP A 456 -10.11 11.60 2.50
N PHE A 457 -11.08 11.68 3.41
CA PHE A 457 -12.51 11.54 3.15
C PHE A 457 -13.27 12.85 3.43
N GLY A 458 -12.57 13.98 3.46
CA GLY A 458 -13.10 15.32 3.70
C GLY A 458 -13.33 15.63 5.18
N LYS A 459 -14.18 14.86 5.87
CA LYS A 459 -14.47 15.08 7.31
C LYS A 459 -13.44 14.42 8.22
N TRP A 460 -12.91 13.28 7.79
CA TRP A 460 -11.96 12.46 8.51
C TRP A 460 -10.91 11.94 7.53
N ALA A 461 -9.79 11.48 8.05
CA ALA A 461 -8.76 10.82 7.26
C ALA A 461 -8.28 9.58 8.00
N ARG A 462 -7.60 8.69 7.28
CA ARG A 462 -6.75 7.66 7.87
C ARG A 462 -5.37 7.73 7.26
N ARG A 463 -4.39 7.26 8.02
CA ARG A 463 -3.00 7.24 7.63
C ARG A 463 -2.54 5.79 7.54
N LEU A 464 -1.95 5.42 6.42
CA LEU A 464 -1.21 4.18 6.26
C LEU A 464 0.21 4.44 6.73
N VAL A 465 0.61 3.80 7.81
CA VAL A 465 1.97 3.87 8.35
C VAL A 465 2.73 2.64 7.85
N THR A 466 3.94 2.84 7.34
CA THR A 466 4.86 1.76 6.99
C THR A 466 6.14 1.89 7.79
N LEU A 467 6.40 0.89 8.63
CA LEU A 467 7.62 0.75 9.42
C LEU A 467 8.41 -0.44 8.91
N GLN A 468 9.74 -0.34 8.91
CA GLN A 468 10.64 -1.45 8.62
C GLN A 468 11.45 -1.79 9.87
N LEU A 469 11.54 -3.07 10.20
CA LEU A 469 12.35 -3.53 11.32
C LEU A 469 13.84 -3.45 10.94
N LYS A 470 14.64 -2.74 11.74
CA LYS A 470 16.09 -2.60 11.50
C LYS A 470 16.81 -3.95 11.64
N PRO A 471 17.85 -4.23 10.83
CA PRO A 471 18.76 -5.36 11.06
C PRO A 471 19.52 -5.20 12.38
N ARG A 472 19.86 -6.32 13.06
CA ARG A 472 20.71 -6.26 14.27
C ARG A 472 22.14 -5.85 13.91
N GLY A 473 22.75 -4.96 14.70
CA GLY A 473 24.16 -4.58 14.55
C GLY A 473 24.43 -3.42 13.58
N ALA A 474 23.39 -2.80 13.02
CA ALA A 474 23.52 -1.49 12.40
C ALA A 474 23.78 -0.44 13.51
N ALA A 475 25.03 -0.35 13.97
CA ALA A 475 25.52 0.84 14.65
C ALA A 475 25.27 2.02 13.70
N GLU A 476 24.70 3.09 14.24
CA GLU A 476 24.37 4.30 13.50
C GLU A 476 25.63 4.84 12.81
N ALA A 477 25.74 4.64 11.50
CA ALA A 477 26.48 5.57 10.67
C ALA A 477 25.59 6.82 10.61
N VAL A 478 25.87 7.78 11.49
CA VAL A 478 25.30 9.11 11.45
C VAL A 478 25.75 9.73 10.13
N ASP A 479 24.89 9.65 9.12
CA ASP A 479 25.01 10.45 7.91
C ASP A 479 24.33 11.80 8.19
N ASP A 480 25.15 12.82 8.47
CA ASP A 480 24.78 14.21 8.78
C ASP A 480 24.18 14.96 7.55
N GLY A 481 23.44 14.24 6.70
CA GLY A 481 23.10 14.69 5.35
C GLY A 481 21.63 14.89 5.03
N GLN A 482 20.66 14.49 5.86
CA GLN A 482 19.22 14.70 5.56
C GLN A 482 18.35 14.96 6.80
N ALA A 483 18.75 15.89 7.66
CA ALA A 483 17.89 16.44 8.72
C ALA A 483 17.43 17.86 8.39
N LYS A 484 16.56 18.04 7.38
CA LYS A 484 15.81 19.30 7.19
C LYS A 484 14.40 19.05 6.63
N ALA A 485 13.50 18.56 7.48
CA ALA A 485 12.09 18.98 7.58
C ALA A 485 11.34 18.21 8.68
N ALA A 486 11.92 18.10 9.87
CA ALA A 486 11.18 17.74 11.08
C ALA A 486 11.30 18.92 12.04
N THR A 487 10.30 19.80 12.04
CA THR A 487 10.22 20.89 13.01
C THR A 487 9.99 20.33 14.40
N ALA A 488 10.96 20.64 15.27
CA ALA A 488 11.01 20.56 16.72
C ALA A 488 9.68 20.33 17.45
N GLY A 489 9.71 19.35 18.36
CA GLY A 489 8.73 19.12 19.40
C GLY A 489 9.17 17.92 20.25
N ASP A 490 9.82 18.22 21.36
CA ASP A 490 10.31 17.36 22.46
C ASP A 490 10.05 15.84 22.34
N GLY A 491 11.13 15.11 22.08
CA GLY A 491 11.24 13.72 22.44
C GLY A 491 11.59 13.60 23.91
N ASP A 492 10.76 12.94 24.69
CA ASP A 492 11.11 11.72 25.43
C ASP A 492 9.88 11.31 26.24
N ALA A 493 9.19 10.26 25.81
CA ALA A 493 8.14 9.64 26.58
C ALA A 493 8.32 8.13 26.43
N SER A 494 9.00 7.57 27.43
CA SER A 494 9.11 6.14 27.66
C SER A 494 7.76 5.45 27.48
N SER A 495 7.76 4.19 27.07
CA SER A 495 6.56 3.34 26.96
C SER A 495 5.73 3.30 28.27
N ALA A 496 6.36 3.58 29.42
CA ALA A 496 5.70 3.75 30.70
C ALA A 496 4.89 5.06 30.82
N GLN A 497 5.38 6.17 30.28
CA GLN A 497 4.67 7.46 30.25
C GLN A 497 3.48 7.48 29.28
N ARG A 498 3.58 6.78 28.14
CA ARG A 498 2.41 6.60 27.24
C ARG A 498 1.32 5.72 27.85
N ARG A 499 1.70 4.72 28.65
CA ARG A 499 0.76 3.92 29.45
C ARG A 499 0.06 4.72 30.55
N SER A 500 0.71 5.75 31.11
CA SER A 500 0.06 6.64 32.10
C SER A 500 -0.90 7.65 31.46
N GLU A 501 -0.61 8.15 30.26
CA GLU A 501 -1.50 9.09 29.54
C GLU A 501 -2.67 8.39 28.83
N GLY A 502 -2.60 7.06 28.68
CA GLY A 502 -3.69 6.19 28.20
C GLY A 502 -4.71 5.75 29.27
N GLN A 503 -4.63 6.27 30.50
CA GLN A 503 -5.66 6.06 31.52
C GLN A 503 -6.94 6.86 31.16
N SER A 504 -8.16 6.31 31.18
CA SER A 504 -8.60 4.99 31.61
C SER A 504 -9.96 4.64 30.98
N GLN A 505 -10.03 3.52 30.27
CA GLN A 505 -11.29 2.76 30.18
C GLN A 505 -11.58 2.07 31.53
N PHE A 506 -10.63 2.00 32.44
CA PHE A 506 -10.78 1.41 33.77
C PHE A 506 -11.25 2.44 34.79
N ASP A 507 -12.46 2.24 35.30
CA ASP A 507 -13.03 3.04 36.38
C ASP A 507 -12.56 2.45 37.71
N ALA A 508 -11.56 3.10 38.32
CA ALA A 508 -10.96 2.63 39.58
C ALA A 508 -11.96 2.60 40.75
N THR A 509 -12.98 3.46 40.71
CA THR A 509 -14.07 3.49 41.70
C THR A 509 -15.01 2.30 41.60
N THR A 510 -15.26 1.79 40.40
CA THR A 510 -16.17 0.65 40.18
C THR A 510 -15.44 -0.67 39.90
N GLY A 511 -14.11 -0.67 39.73
CA GLY A 511 -13.32 -1.85 39.37
C GLY A 511 -13.64 -2.40 37.97
N ARG A 512 -14.31 -1.61 37.13
CA ARG A 512 -14.84 -2.05 35.83
C ARG A 512 -14.18 -1.31 34.69
N TYR A 513 -13.95 -2.01 33.59
CA TYR A 513 -13.73 -1.36 32.31
C TYR A 513 -15.07 -0.79 31.82
N LYS A 514 -15.17 0.54 31.72
CA LYS A 514 -16.29 1.24 31.09
C LYS A 514 -16.49 0.67 29.70
N GLY A 515 -17.65 0.01 29.51
CA GLY A 515 -18.14 -0.34 28.19
C GLY A 515 -18.43 0.95 27.45
N ASN A 516 -17.65 1.22 26.41
CA ASN A 516 -17.67 2.45 25.62
C ASN A 516 -17.36 3.71 26.46
N VAL A 517 -16.09 4.11 26.51
CA VAL A 517 -15.80 5.51 26.15
C VAL A 517 -16.44 5.67 24.78
N ASP A 518 -17.41 6.57 24.71
CA ASP A 518 -18.53 6.55 23.77
C ASP A 518 -18.01 6.19 22.36
N GLN A 519 -18.73 5.37 21.60
CA GLN A 519 -18.52 5.35 20.14
C GLN A 519 -18.57 6.79 19.60
N LYS A 520 -19.30 7.66 20.32
CA LYS A 520 -19.26 9.10 20.20
C LYS A 520 -17.96 9.77 20.61
N ASP A 521 -17.04 9.32 21.44
CA ASP A 521 -15.79 10.07 21.70
C ASP A 521 -14.83 10.01 20.53
N PHE A 522 -14.59 8.82 19.95
CA PHE A 522 -13.90 8.75 18.66
C PHE A 522 -14.71 9.47 17.58
N ARG A 523 -16.02 9.23 17.49
CA ARG A 523 -16.88 9.94 16.52
C ARG A 523 -17.00 11.45 16.79
N ASN A 524 -16.82 11.96 18.00
CA ASN A 524 -16.90 13.39 18.33
C ASN A 524 -15.54 14.02 18.10
N GLN A 525 -14.46 13.30 18.45
CA GLN A 525 -13.08 13.68 18.17
C GLN A 525 -12.81 13.75 16.65
N TYR A 526 -13.38 12.85 15.85
CA TYR A 526 -13.09 12.76 14.41
C TYR A 526 -14.28 13.08 13.48
N PHE A 527 -15.52 13.12 13.97
CA PHE A 527 -16.76 13.29 13.17
C PHE A 527 -17.84 14.19 13.83
N GLY A 528 -17.50 15.00 14.85
CA GLY A 528 -18.47 15.82 15.59
C GLY A 528 -19.21 16.87 14.73
N PRO A 529 -20.41 17.34 15.13
CA PRO A 529 -21.17 18.36 14.39
C PRO A 529 -20.40 19.69 14.32
N ARG A 530 -20.63 20.44 13.24
CA ARG A 530 -20.12 21.82 13.09
C ARG A 530 -20.65 22.68 14.23
N GLY A 531 -19.75 23.24 15.03
CA GLY A 531 -20.02 24.51 15.72
C GLY A 531 -20.04 25.65 14.72
#